data_AF-A0A6J6X7C5-F1
#
_entry.id   AF-A0A6J6X7C5-F1
#
_cell.length_a   1.000
_cell.length_b   1.000
_cell.length_c   1.000
_cell.angle_alpha   90.00
_cell.angle_beta   90.00
_cell.angle_gamma   90.00
#
_symmetry.space_group_name_H-M   'P 1'
#
loop_
_entity.id
_entity.type
_entity.pdbx_description
1 polymer ?
#
loop_
_entity_poly.entity_id
_entity_poly.type
_entity_poly.pdbx_seq_one_letter_code
_entity_poly.pdbx_strand_id
1 'polypeptide(L)'
;MTGIEREAAEKDVTVREFDPRLDLIAPILGFVGVVAAGLEAGGPAWLAVSRFVVGALFLGVVTDAMLLGHWYLVQPGLARGALLELVYWTGWLWVPEVALLLVPTGMISAINGTIDDGYNGLLTWFWVMCAITTIGLVITTRLALKERAYSAVMAATGLLYLAILTAFGTDLVARALLSSAR
;
A
#
# COMPACT_ATOMS: atom_id res chain seq x y z
N MET A 1 30.47 7.89 11.81
CA MET A 1 29.71 8.97 12.48
C MET A 1 29.87 10.23 11.63
N THR A 2 28.85 10.65 10.90
CA THR A 2 28.85 11.96 10.26
C THR A 2 28.58 12.98 11.36
N GLY A 3 29.61 13.73 11.78
CA GLY A 3 29.61 14.66 12.90
C GLY A 3 28.73 15.90 12.70
N ILE A 4 27.44 15.69 12.41
CA ILE A 4 26.43 16.73 12.37
C ILE A 4 25.43 16.38 13.48
N GLU A 5 25.80 16.67 14.72
CA GLU A 5 24.80 16.86 15.76
C GLU A 5 24.13 18.20 15.48
N ARG A 6 22.97 18.16 14.82
CA ARG A 6 22.06 19.31 14.87
C ARG A 6 21.34 19.21 16.20
N GLU A 7 21.62 20.15 17.10
CA GLU A 7 20.72 20.41 18.22
C GLU A 7 19.30 20.56 17.64
N ALA A 8 18.38 19.72 18.13
CA ALA A 8 16.99 19.82 17.72
C ALA A 8 16.51 21.22 18.10
N ALA A 9 16.15 22.03 17.10
CA ALA A 9 15.62 23.36 17.33
C ALA A 9 14.44 23.25 18.31
N GLU A 10 14.49 24.04 19.39
CA GLU A 10 13.47 24.03 20.41
C GLU A 10 12.12 24.40 19.77
N LYS A 11 11.12 23.51 19.90
CA LYS A 11 9.81 23.71 19.27
C LYS A 11 9.16 24.93 19.94
N ASP A 12 8.89 25.99 19.19
CA ASP A 12 8.23 27.18 19.71
C ASP A 12 6.76 26.85 20.02
N VAL A 13 6.49 26.58 21.30
CA VAL A 13 5.16 26.23 21.83
C VAL A 13 4.19 27.42 21.84
N THR A 14 4.65 28.64 21.54
CA THR A 14 3.80 29.83 21.50
C THR A 14 3.11 30.02 20.15
N VAL A 15 3.62 29.38 19.10
CA VAL A 15 3.00 29.37 17.77
C VAL A 15 1.90 28.32 17.74
N ARG A 16 0.71 28.71 17.29
CA ARG A 16 -0.42 27.79 17.12
C ARG A 16 -0.05 26.74 16.07
N GLU A 17 -0.07 25.47 16.47
CA GLU A 17 0.14 24.34 15.56
C GLU A 17 -0.98 24.32 14.49
N PHE A 18 -0.64 23.89 13.27
CA PHE A 18 -1.59 23.70 12.19
C PHE A 18 -2.72 22.76 12.65
N ASP A 19 -3.98 23.06 12.33
CA ASP A 19 -5.11 22.20 12.68
C ASP A 19 -5.08 20.95 11.78
N PRO A 20 -4.71 19.75 12.30
CA PRO A 20 -4.53 18.56 11.47
C PRO A 20 -5.84 18.08 10.83
N ARG A 21 -6.99 18.59 11.28
CA ARG A 21 -8.29 18.27 10.68
C ARG A 21 -8.43 18.82 9.26
N LEU A 22 -7.68 19.87 8.91
CA LEU A 22 -7.69 20.44 7.56
C LEU A 22 -7.11 19.45 6.53
N ASP A 23 -6.22 18.54 6.94
CA ASP A 23 -5.67 17.51 6.08
C ASP A 23 -6.74 16.48 5.65
N LEU A 24 -7.89 16.42 6.33
CA LEU A 24 -9.00 15.54 5.97
C LEU A 24 -9.78 16.02 4.74
N ILE A 25 -9.63 17.28 4.32
CA ILE A 25 -10.38 17.82 3.18
C ILE A 25 -10.03 17.05 1.89
N ALA A 26 -8.74 16.84 1.62
CA ALA A 26 -8.27 16.12 0.45
C ALA A 26 -8.75 14.65 0.38
N PRO A 27 -8.57 13.80 1.42
CA PRO A 27 -9.06 12.42 1.39
C PRO A 27 -10.58 12.33 1.40
N ILE A 28 -11.33 13.29 1.97
CA ILE A 28 -12.80 13.30 1.85
C ILE A 28 -13.23 13.49 0.40
N LEU A 29 -12.66 14.47 -0.31
CA LEU A 29 -12.97 14.69 -1.73
C LEU A 29 -12.53 13.50 -2.58
N GLY A 30 -11.33 12.96 -2.31
CA GLY A 30 -10.83 11.75 -2.96
C GLY A 30 -11.74 10.55 -2.74
N PHE A 31 -12.22 10.34 -1.51
CA PHE A 31 -13.15 9.26 -1.18
C PHE A 31 -14.47 9.37 -1.94
N VAL A 32 -15.04 10.57 -2.06
CA VAL A 32 -16.24 10.80 -2.89
C VAL A 32 -15.97 10.43 -4.35
N GLY A 33 -14.80 10.81 -4.89
CA GLY A 33 -14.40 10.46 -6.26
C GLY A 33 -14.24 8.94 -6.46
N VAL A 34 -13.59 8.25 -5.51
CA VAL A 34 -13.38 6.80 -5.54
C VAL A 34 -14.72 6.04 -5.47
N VAL A 35 -15.65 6.49 -4.61
CA VAL A 35 -17.00 5.92 -4.53
C VAL A 35 -17.77 6.16 -5.83
N ALA A 36 -17.73 7.37 -6.38
CA ALA A 36 -18.40 7.70 -7.64
C ALA A 36 -17.87 6.84 -8.80
N ALA A 37 -16.55 6.66 -8.89
CA ALA A 37 -15.91 5.78 -9.87
C ALA A 37 -16.34 4.32 -9.70
N GLY A 38 -16.43 3.83 -8.45
CA GLY A 38 -16.92 2.48 -8.17
C GLY A 38 -18.38 2.26 -8.57
N LEU A 39 -19.24 3.29 -8.45
CA LEU A 39 -20.63 3.24 -8.89
C LEU A 39 -20.76 3.25 -10.42
N GLU A 40 -19.90 4.01 -11.10
CA GLU A 40 -19.86 4.10 -12.57
C GLU A 40 -19.20 2.89 -13.22
N ALA A 41 -18.31 2.21 -12.51
CA ALA A 41 -17.63 1.02 -13.01
C ALA A 41 -18.60 -0.10 -13.42
N GLY A 42 -19.85 -0.16 -12.96
CA GLY A 42 -20.79 -1.21 -13.35
C GLY A 42 -20.49 -2.59 -12.75
N GLY A 43 -21.44 -3.51 -12.93
CA GLY A 43 -21.52 -4.75 -12.14
C GLY A 43 -22.16 -4.53 -10.76
N PRO A 44 -21.95 -5.44 -9.79
CA PRO A 44 -22.48 -5.27 -8.45
C PRO A 44 -21.85 -4.07 -7.75
N ALA A 45 -22.63 -3.01 -7.54
CA ALA A 45 -22.17 -1.73 -6.99
C ALA A 45 -21.39 -1.89 -5.67
N TRP A 46 -21.86 -2.75 -4.76
CA TRP A 46 -21.18 -3.00 -3.48
C TRP A 46 -19.75 -3.52 -3.67
N LEU A 47 -19.53 -4.41 -4.65
CA LEU A 47 -18.23 -5.03 -4.90
C LEU A 47 -17.29 -4.05 -5.59
N ALA A 48 -17.79 -3.34 -6.60
CA ALA A 48 -17.00 -2.33 -7.33
C ALA A 48 -16.55 -1.21 -6.39
N VAL A 49 -17.46 -0.63 -5.61
CA VAL A 49 -17.12 0.40 -4.62
C VAL A 49 -16.13 -0.14 -3.57
N SER A 50 -16.34 -1.36 -3.07
CA SER A 50 -15.41 -1.96 -2.10
C SER A 50 -14.00 -2.12 -2.67
N ARG A 51 -13.84 -2.64 -3.89
CA ARG A 51 -12.54 -2.78 -4.57
C ARG A 51 -11.85 -1.45 -4.82
N PHE A 52 -12.62 -0.41 -5.14
CA PHE A 52 -12.08 0.92 -5.37
C PHE A 52 -11.62 1.57 -4.07
N VAL A 53 -12.44 1.51 -3.01
CA VAL A 53 -12.11 2.06 -1.69
C VAL A 53 -10.94 1.33 -1.05
N VAL A 54 -10.98 -0.01 -1.01
CA VAL A 54 -9.91 -0.80 -0.39
C VAL A 54 -8.61 -0.67 -1.20
N GLY A 55 -8.68 -0.69 -2.53
CA GLY A 55 -7.48 -0.48 -3.36
C GLY A 55 -6.89 0.91 -3.19
N ALA A 56 -7.71 1.96 -3.07
CA ALA A 56 -7.22 3.31 -2.78
C ALA A 56 -6.53 3.40 -1.42
N LEU A 57 -7.12 2.79 -0.38
CA LEU A 57 -6.51 2.73 0.96
C LEU A 57 -5.20 1.92 0.94
N PHE A 58 -5.20 0.77 0.27
CA PHE A 58 -4.05 -0.12 0.17
C PHE A 58 -2.88 0.51 -0.60
N LEU A 59 -3.14 1.06 -1.79
CA LEU A 59 -2.12 1.79 -2.55
C LEU A 59 -1.65 3.04 -1.81
N GLY A 60 -2.57 3.75 -1.14
CA GLY A 60 -2.26 4.92 -0.31
C GLY A 60 -1.27 4.59 0.80
N VAL A 61 -1.57 3.58 1.63
CA VAL A 61 -0.69 3.20 2.76
C VAL A 61 0.66 2.68 2.29
N VAL A 62 0.70 1.92 1.20
CA VAL A 62 1.95 1.37 0.66
C VAL A 62 2.82 2.49 0.09
N THR A 63 2.20 3.46 -0.59
CA THR A 63 2.91 4.64 -1.10
C THR A 63 3.45 5.48 0.04
N ASP A 64 2.65 5.71 1.08
CA ASP A 64 3.09 6.45 2.27
C ASP A 64 4.25 5.74 2.99
N ALA A 65 4.18 4.41 3.11
CA ALA A 65 5.27 3.60 3.68
C ALA A 65 6.59 3.79 2.94
N MET A 66 6.54 3.87 1.61
CA MET A 66 7.70 4.08 0.77
C MET A 66 8.22 5.53 0.84
N LEU A 67 7.34 6.53 0.78
CA LEU A 67 7.71 7.94 0.92
C LEU A 67 8.38 8.19 2.27
N LEU A 68 7.80 7.65 3.34
CA LEU A 68 8.41 7.70 4.67
C LEU A 68 9.75 6.96 4.69
N GLY A 69 9.83 5.77 4.07
CA GLY A 69 11.06 5.00 3.95
C GLY A 69 12.22 5.78 3.32
N HIS A 70 11.95 6.63 2.33
CA HIS A 70 12.96 7.50 1.72
C HIS A 70 13.55 8.51 2.73
N TRP A 71 12.71 9.10 3.59
CA TRP A 71 13.16 10.04 4.62
C TRP A 71 14.09 9.39 5.65
N TYR A 72 13.90 8.10 5.99
CA TYR A 72 14.82 7.37 6.87
C TYR A 72 16.22 7.16 6.26
N LEU A 73 16.36 7.20 4.92
CA LEU A 73 17.68 7.10 4.29
C LEU A 73 18.47 8.40 4.41
N VAL A 74 17.78 9.54 4.41
CA VAL A 74 18.40 10.88 4.39
C VAL A 74 18.50 11.48 5.80
N GLN A 75 17.66 11.06 6.74
CA GLN A 75 17.65 11.55 8.13
C GLN A 75 17.82 10.40 9.14
N PRO A 76 19.07 10.11 9.56
CA PRO A 76 19.33 9.17 10.65
C PRO A 76 18.69 9.62 11.96
N GLY A 77 18.16 8.68 12.73
CA GLY A 77 17.61 8.93 14.07
C GLY A 77 16.09 9.14 14.15
N LEU A 78 15.36 9.05 13.04
CA LEU A 78 13.89 9.06 13.06
C LEU A 78 13.31 7.90 13.89
N ALA A 79 12.24 8.17 14.64
CA ALA A 79 11.58 7.19 15.49
C ALA A 79 10.91 6.09 14.65
N ARG A 80 11.03 4.81 15.04
CA ARG A 80 10.52 3.67 14.24
C ARG A 80 9.00 3.49 14.25
N GLY A 81 8.30 4.22 15.12
CA GLY A 81 6.87 4.04 15.35
C GLY A 81 6.04 4.22 14.08
N ALA A 82 6.28 5.30 13.35
CA ALA A 82 5.54 5.61 12.12
C ALA A 82 5.73 4.52 11.05
N LEU A 83 6.95 4.03 10.84
CA LEU A 83 7.21 2.98 9.86
C LEU A 83 6.56 1.63 10.27
N LEU A 84 6.58 1.29 11.57
CA LEU A 84 5.86 0.11 12.07
C LEU A 84 4.35 0.22 11.87
N GLU A 85 3.78 1.40 12.06
CA GLU A 85 2.37 1.67 11.84
C GLU A 85 1.99 1.47 10.36
N LEU A 86 2.76 2.01 9.43
CA LEU A 86 2.49 1.84 7.99
C LEU A 86 2.64 0.38 7.54
N VAL A 87 3.64 -0.35 8.05
CA VAL A 87 3.78 -1.80 7.80
C VAL A 87 2.57 -2.56 8.34
N TYR A 88 2.08 -2.20 9.52
CA TYR A 88 0.91 -2.81 10.14
C TYR A 88 -0.35 -2.59 9.28
N TRP A 89 -0.62 -1.34 8.89
CA TRP A 89 -1.77 -1.00 8.06
C TRP A 89 -1.68 -1.61 6.67
N THR A 90 -0.49 -1.67 6.07
CA THR A 90 -0.27 -2.37 4.79
C THR A 90 -0.66 -3.84 4.89
N GLY A 91 -0.21 -4.54 5.94
CA GLY A 91 -0.56 -5.95 6.15
C GLY A 91 -2.06 -6.16 6.39
N TRP A 92 -2.71 -5.26 7.11
CA TRP A 92 -4.15 -5.33 7.35
C TRP A 92 -4.99 -5.04 6.12
N LEU A 93 -4.61 -4.06 5.30
CA LEU A 93 -5.32 -3.70 4.08
C LEU A 93 -5.07 -4.69 2.94
N TRP A 94 -3.93 -5.40 2.96
CA TRP A 94 -3.66 -6.48 2.01
C TRP A 94 -4.73 -7.58 2.06
N VAL A 95 -5.25 -7.92 3.24
CA VAL A 95 -6.26 -8.98 3.41
C VAL A 95 -7.57 -8.68 2.67
N PRO A 96 -8.28 -7.57 2.96
CA PRO A 96 -9.49 -7.22 2.22
C PRO A 96 -9.21 -6.93 0.75
N GLU A 97 -8.03 -6.38 0.39
CA GLU A 97 -7.66 -6.13 -1.00
C GLU A 97 -7.66 -7.42 -1.81
N VAL A 98 -6.85 -8.40 -1.40
CA VAL A 98 -6.76 -9.70 -2.08
C VAL A 98 -8.11 -10.43 -2.04
N ALA A 99 -8.79 -10.42 -0.89
CA ALA A 99 -10.08 -11.09 -0.75
C ALA A 99 -11.13 -10.54 -1.74
N LEU A 100 -11.25 -9.20 -1.85
CA LEU A 100 -12.19 -8.56 -2.77
C LEU A 100 -11.83 -8.80 -4.22
N LEU A 101 -10.54 -8.82 -4.57
CA LEU A 101 -10.09 -9.16 -5.92
C LEU A 101 -10.40 -10.61 -6.30
N LEU A 102 -10.47 -11.53 -5.33
CA LEU A 102 -10.84 -12.93 -5.57
C LEU A 102 -12.34 -13.14 -5.81
N VAL A 103 -13.23 -12.30 -5.25
CA VAL A 103 -14.70 -12.46 -5.38
C VAL A 103 -15.14 -12.49 -6.86
N PRO A 104 -15.91 -13.50 -7.31
CA PRO A 104 -16.36 -13.55 -8.71
C PRO A 104 -17.34 -12.41 -9.09
N THR A 105 -17.26 -11.84 -10.30
CA THR A 105 -16.18 -11.96 -11.29
C THR A 105 -14.91 -11.26 -10.78
N GLY A 106 -13.81 -12.02 -10.72
CA GLY A 106 -12.58 -11.64 -10.01
C GLY A 106 -11.39 -12.48 -10.47
N MET A 107 -10.27 -12.42 -9.74
CA MET A 107 -9.04 -13.13 -10.10
C MET A 107 -9.19 -14.66 -10.04
N ILE A 108 -10.15 -15.20 -9.27
CA ILE A 108 -10.53 -16.62 -9.36
C ILE A 108 -10.97 -16.99 -10.78
N SER A 109 -11.68 -16.08 -11.46
CA SER A 109 -12.14 -16.28 -12.83
C SER A 109 -10.97 -16.35 -13.83
N ALA A 110 -9.90 -15.57 -13.62
CA ALA A 110 -8.68 -15.66 -14.41
C ALA A 110 -7.91 -16.96 -14.13
N ILE A 111 -7.79 -17.35 -12.85
CA ILE A 111 -7.10 -18.58 -12.44
C ILE A 111 -7.77 -19.84 -13.01
N ASN A 112 -9.11 -19.86 -13.04
CA ASN A 112 -9.87 -20.99 -13.56
C ASN A 112 -10.01 -20.98 -15.09
N GLY A 113 -9.42 -20.00 -15.78
CA GLY A 113 -9.47 -19.87 -17.25
C GLY A 113 -10.80 -19.39 -17.82
N THR A 114 -11.71 -18.88 -16.98
CA THR A 114 -12.96 -18.26 -17.46
C THR A 114 -12.74 -16.86 -18.02
N ILE A 115 -11.70 -16.16 -17.54
CA ILE A 115 -11.18 -14.94 -18.14
C ILE A 115 -9.85 -15.29 -18.79
N ASP A 116 -9.74 -15.07 -20.10
CA ASP A 116 -8.46 -15.18 -20.81
C ASP A 116 -7.62 -13.94 -20.48
N ASP A 117 -6.41 -14.17 -19.96
CA ASP A 117 -5.48 -13.09 -19.65
C ASP A 117 -4.68 -12.62 -20.88
N GLY A 118 -4.82 -13.29 -22.02
CA GLY A 118 -4.17 -12.94 -23.29
C GLY A 118 -2.67 -13.26 -23.33
N TYR A 119 -2.11 -13.78 -22.24
CA TYR A 119 -0.69 -14.08 -22.09
C TYR A 119 -0.46 -15.53 -21.62
N ASN A 120 -1.38 -16.44 -21.95
CA ASN A 120 -1.30 -17.87 -21.63
C ASN A 120 -1.11 -18.13 -20.12
N GLY A 121 -1.81 -17.38 -19.27
CA GLY A 121 -1.75 -17.50 -17.81
C GLY A 121 -0.62 -16.72 -17.15
N LEU A 122 0.31 -16.11 -17.92
CA LEU A 122 1.46 -15.40 -17.35
C LEU A 122 1.04 -14.23 -16.46
N LEU A 123 0.05 -13.43 -16.90
CA LEU A 123 -0.36 -12.24 -16.17
C LEU A 123 -1.14 -12.62 -14.90
N THR A 124 -1.93 -13.68 -14.99
CA THR A 124 -2.63 -14.28 -13.85
C THR A 124 -1.64 -14.80 -12.80
N TRP A 125 -0.61 -15.56 -13.22
CA TRP A 125 0.42 -16.05 -12.32
C TRP A 125 1.30 -14.94 -11.75
N PHE A 126 1.60 -13.91 -12.54
CA PHE A 126 2.29 -12.72 -12.07
C PHE A 126 1.52 -12.06 -10.92
N TRP A 127 0.20 -11.89 -11.06
CA TRP A 127 -0.65 -11.38 -9.98
C TRP A 127 -0.58 -12.22 -8.71
N VAL A 128 -0.65 -13.56 -8.83
CA VAL A 128 -0.53 -14.48 -7.69
C VAL A 128 0.80 -14.28 -6.98
N MET A 129 1.90 -14.21 -7.72
CA MET A 129 3.23 -14.01 -7.15
C MET A 129 3.38 -12.63 -6.51
N CYS A 130 2.82 -11.59 -7.10
CA CYS A 130 2.75 -10.26 -6.49
C CYS A 130 2.00 -10.28 -5.16
N ALA A 131 0.83 -10.93 -5.09
CA ALA A 131 0.04 -11.01 -3.86
C ALA A 131 0.80 -11.73 -2.73
N ILE A 132 1.41 -12.89 -3.03
CA ILE A 132 2.18 -13.68 -2.07
C ILE A 132 3.45 -12.93 -1.63
N THR A 133 4.18 -12.35 -2.58
CA THR A 133 5.44 -11.66 -2.28
C THR A 133 5.19 -10.41 -1.44
N THR A 134 4.10 -9.68 -1.69
CA THR A 134 3.73 -8.50 -0.91
C THR A 134 3.59 -8.83 0.57
N ILE A 135 2.79 -9.85 0.93
CA ILE A 135 2.62 -10.22 2.35
C ILE A 135 3.91 -10.79 2.95
N GLY A 136 4.69 -11.54 2.17
CA GLY A 136 6.01 -12.02 2.58
C GLY A 136 6.96 -10.88 2.94
N LEU A 137 7.01 -9.83 2.12
CA LEU A 137 7.83 -8.64 2.34
C LEU A 137 7.33 -7.81 3.53
N VAL A 138 6.02 -7.69 3.72
CA VAL A 138 5.44 -7.01 4.90
C VAL A 138 5.84 -7.73 6.20
N ILE A 139 5.77 -9.06 6.21
CA ILE A 139 6.16 -9.88 7.37
C ILE A 139 7.65 -9.73 7.65
N THR A 140 8.52 -9.86 6.63
CA THR A 140 9.97 -9.74 6.81
C THR A 140 10.38 -8.33 7.22
N THR A 141 9.74 -7.30 6.68
CA THR A 141 9.93 -5.90 7.10
C THR A 141 9.58 -5.73 8.58
N ARG A 142 8.45 -6.28 9.03
CA ARG A 142 8.06 -6.25 10.44
C ARG A 142 9.04 -6.98 11.34
N LEU A 143 9.61 -8.08 10.88
CA LEU A 143 10.66 -8.81 11.61
C LEU A 143 11.96 -8.00 11.68
N ALA A 144 12.38 -7.37 10.58
CA ALA A 144 13.56 -6.51 10.55
C ALA A 144 13.44 -5.36 11.56
N LEU A 145 12.28 -4.72 11.68
CA LEU A 145 12.08 -3.59 12.59
C LEU A 145 12.13 -3.95 14.08
N LYS A 146 12.03 -5.23 14.44
CA LYS A 146 12.24 -5.70 15.83
C LYS A 146 13.71 -5.64 16.24
N GLU A 147 14.64 -5.65 15.29
CA GLU A 147 16.06 -5.62 15.57
C GLU A 147 16.51 -4.23 16.02
N ARG A 148 17.33 -4.17 17.08
CA ARG A 148 17.76 -2.89 17.66
C ARG A 148 18.76 -2.12 16.80
N ALA A 149 19.47 -2.80 15.89
CA ALA A 149 20.47 -2.17 15.05
C ALA A 149 19.86 -1.14 14.08
N TYR A 150 20.57 -0.02 13.85
CA TYR A 150 20.16 0.99 12.86
C TYR A 150 20.12 0.41 11.43
N SER A 151 21.04 -0.51 11.11
CA SER A 151 21.05 -1.23 9.83
C SER A 151 19.76 -1.99 9.55
N ALA A 152 19.00 -2.37 10.59
CA ALA A 152 17.71 -3.02 10.41
C ALA A 152 16.63 -2.08 9.87
N VAL A 153 16.68 -0.79 10.23
CA VAL A 153 15.79 0.23 9.65
C VAL A 153 16.14 0.44 8.18
N MET A 154 17.43 0.50 7.84
CA MET A 154 17.87 0.60 6.45
C MET A 154 17.43 -0.63 5.62
N ALA A 155 17.57 -1.83 6.16
CA ALA A 155 17.07 -3.05 5.53
C ALA A 155 15.54 -3.02 5.35
N ALA A 156 14.79 -2.60 6.38
CA ALA A 156 13.33 -2.47 6.33
C ALA A 156 12.88 -1.50 5.23
N THR A 157 13.56 -0.37 5.05
CA THR A 157 13.23 0.55 3.94
C THR A 157 13.43 -0.11 2.57
N GLY A 158 14.53 -0.85 2.36
CA GLY A 158 14.74 -1.59 1.11
C GLY A 158 13.68 -2.68 0.86
N LEU A 159 13.23 -3.37 1.91
CA LEU A 159 12.13 -4.33 1.81
C LEU A 159 10.80 -3.65 1.47
N LEU A 160 10.53 -2.46 2.01
CA LEU A 160 9.35 -1.67 1.66
C LEU A 160 9.36 -1.22 0.19
N TYR A 161 10.51 -0.90 -0.39
CA TYR A 161 10.63 -0.62 -1.83
C TYR A 161 10.25 -1.81 -2.71
N LEU A 162 10.58 -3.03 -2.28
CA LEU A 162 10.13 -4.22 -2.99
C LEU A 162 8.63 -4.47 -2.75
N ALA A 163 8.15 -4.22 -1.53
CA ALA A 163 6.76 -4.44 -1.16
C ALA A 163 5.81 -3.54 -1.96
N ILE A 164 6.21 -2.29 -2.25
CA ILE A 164 5.41 -1.40 -3.10
C ILE A 164 5.31 -1.90 -4.53
N LEU A 165 6.41 -2.37 -5.12
CA LEU A 165 6.38 -2.90 -6.48
C LEU A 165 5.43 -4.09 -6.60
N THR A 166 5.47 -5.01 -5.63
CA THR A 166 4.58 -6.17 -5.63
C THR A 166 3.15 -5.81 -5.28
N ALA A 167 2.92 -4.85 -4.37
CA ALA A 167 1.58 -4.37 -4.01
C ALA A 167 0.87 -3.69 -5.19
N PHE A 168 1.58 -2.84 -5.93
CA PHE A 168 1.07 -2.25 -7.17
C PHE A 168 0.80 -3.33 -8.22
N GLY A 169 1.66 -4.36 -8.31
CA GLY A 169 1.40 -5.52 -9.15
C GLY A 169 0.12 -6.28 -8.74
N THR A 170 -0.18 -6.39 -7.44
CA THR A 170 -1.41 -7.01 -6.94
C THR A 170 -2.66 -6.22 -7.34
N ASP A 171 -2.65 -4.90 -7.20
CA ASP A 171 -3.85 -4.09 -7.53
C ASP A 171 -4.00 -3.88 -9.05
N LEU A 172 -2.97 -3.35 -9.71
CA LEU A 172 -3.08 -2.87 -11.10
C LEU A 172 -3.29 -4.00 -12.11
N VAL A 173 -2.63 -5.15 -11.90
CA VAL A 173 -2.78 -6.30 -12.81
C VAL A 173 -4.19 -6.85 -12.74
N ALA A 174 -4.76 -6.94 -11.53
CA ALA A 174 -6.14 -7.39 -11.38
C ALA A 174 -7.10 -6.41 -12.04
N ARG A 175 -6.90 -5.09 -11.89
CA ARG A 175 -7.71 -4.09 -12.58
C ARG A 175 -7.62 -4.21 -14.10
N ALA A 176 -6.42 -4.37 -14.64
CA ALA A 176 -6.21 -4.53 -16.07
C ALA A 176 -6.97 -5.76 -16.62
N LEU A 177 -6.85 -6.91 -15.94
CA LEU A 177 -7.51 -8.15 -16.33
C LEU A 177 -9.03 -8.06 -16.20
N LEU A 178 -9.54 -7.53 -15.10
CA LEU A 178 -10.98 -7.44 -14.84
C LEU A 178 -11.68 -6.37 -15.67
N SER A 179 -10.96 -5.33 -16.10
CA SER A 179 -11.49 -4.33 -17.04
C SER A 179 -11.58 -4.88 -18.46
N SER A 180 -10.62 -5.71 -18.88
CA SER A 180 -10.58 -6.34 -20.20
C SER A 180 -11.61 -7.47 -20.38
N ALA A 181 -12.12 -8.01 -19.26
CA ALA A 181 -13.08 -9.11 -19.24
C ALA A 181 -14.56 -8.68 -19.32
N ARG A 182 -14.82 -7.37 -19.46
CA ARG A 182 -16.16 -6.79 -19.65
C ARG A 182 -16.45 -6.57 -21.13
#